data_AF-A0AA37HQE6-F1
#
_entry.id   AF-A0AA37HQE6-F1
#
_cell.length_a   1.000
_cell.length_b   1.000
_cell.length_c   1.000
_cell.angle_alpha   90.00
_cell.angle_beta   90.00
_cell.angle_gamma   90.00
#
_symmetry.space_group_name_H-M   'P 1'
#
loop_
_entity.id
_entity.type
_entity.pdbx_description
1 polymer ?
#
loop_
_entity_poly.entity_id
_entity_poly.type
_entity_poly.pdbx_seq_one_letter_code
_entity_poly.pdbx_strand_id
1 'polypeptide(L)'
;MAEVDVLLGAVETIDGGVIAGWACMRRPDGSERPAILEVRADDVLVFRFVASAVREDVRARGACGIDRIGFRLDHAFPAGTKIALNSAETGALLGEAPRFVAPPLSPRIGLIAPARDEAPFLMEWLAYHRTRGIERFFIADNGGADTTSDLLRRLDQAGVVTRYDYLGRSHFQTDFYAETVARPEVRESCDLLAALDCDEFLVATSGRPIPATLAELFADTAVSAVALNWANYGTAGREEHDPGRLVIEQYDRRAVESNPLNTHIKSVFRPERFRGFRVNVHAIDMDYGLYRAASGAEADWDRTRAARGITRVPDWTNLRVNHYSTKSRSAFVQRKLRGSAADGAATEAFRRHADYFALHDTNDVQEPVAPAVIAETRAEIARLEALIAEA
;
A
#
# COMPACT_ATOMS: atom_id res chain seq x y z
N MET A 1 42.82 -36.89 -8.09
CA MET A 1 42.09 -35.78 -8.73
C MET A 1 42.68 -34.51 -8.15
N ALA A 2 43.06 -33.53 -8.97
CA ALA A 2 43.50 -32.24 -8.44
C ALA A 2 42.35 -31.64 -7.62
N GLU A 3 42.61 -31.18 -6.41
CA GLU A 3 41.62 -30.44 -5.64
C GLU A 3 41.38 -29.10 -6.35
N VAL A 4 40.14 -28.84 -6.74
CA VAL A 4 39.74 -27.66 -7.53
C VAL A 4 39.08 -26.65 -6.61
N ASP A 5 39.32 -25.36 -6.85
CA ASP A 5 38.61 -24.29 -6.16
C ASP A 5 37.08 -24.46 -6.28
N VAL A 6 36.35 -24.21 -5.20
CA VAL A 6 34.89 -24.31 -5.16
C VAL A 6 34.28 -22.91 -5.14
N LEU A 7 33.28 -22.67 -6.00
CA LEU A 7 32.49 -21.44 -5.97
C LEU A 7 31.54 -21.46 -4.78
N LEU A 8 31.55 -20.39 -4.00
CA LEU A 8 30.60 -20.13 -2.92
C LEU A 8 29.94 -18.79 -3.13
N GLY A 9 28.67 -18.69 -2.76
CA GLY A 9 27.95 -17.41 -2.73
C GLY A 9 26.46 -17.54 -2.94
N ALA A 10 25.80 -16.40 -2.99
CA ALA A 10 24.37 -16.28 -3.16
C ALA A 10 24.01 -14.97 -3.86
N VAL A 11 22.91 -15.02 -4.62
CA VAL A 11 22.25 -13.83 -5.15
C VAL A 11 21.23 -13.35 -4.13
N GLU A 12 21.36 -12.10 -3.68
CA GLU A 12 20.49 -11.48 -2.68
C GLU A 12 19.32 -10.73 -3.33
N THR A 13 19.55 -10.11 -4.50
CA THR A 13 18.55 -9.28 -5.18
C THR A 13 18.75 -9.33 -6.69
N ILE A 14 17.66 -9.47 -7.45
CA ILE A 14 17.59 -9.26 -8.91
C ILE A 14 16.35 -8.42 -9.16
N ASP A 15 16.53 -7.13 -9.41
CA ASP A 15 15.41 -6.23 -9.64
C ASP A 15 15.81 -4.91 -10.28
N GLY A 16 14.99 -4.40 -11.21
CA GLY A 16 15.06 -2.99 -11.63
C GLY A 16 16.38 -2.61 -12.31
N GLY A 17 17.11 -3.61 -12.82
CA GLY A 17 18.47 -3.47 -13.33
C GLY A 17 19.55 -3.73 -12.29
N VAL A 18 19.23 -3.82 -11.01
CA VAL A 18 20.21 -4.12 -9.96
C VAL A 18 20.28 -5.62 -9.68
N ILE A 19 21.47 -6.20 -9.83
CA ILE A 19 21.82 -7.53 -9.34
C ILE A 19 22.81 -7.35 -8.18
N ALA A 20 22.48 -7.86 -7.00
CA ALA A 20 23.35 -7.80 -5.83
C ALA A 20 23.49 -9.17 -5.16
N GLY A 21 24.66 -9.42 -4.59
CA GLY A 21 24.96 -10.66 -3.88
C GLY A 21 26.39 -10.71 -3.37
N TRP A 22 26.84 -11.91 -3.02
CA TRP A 22 28.22 -12.19 -2.65
C TRP A 22 28.71 -13.49 -3.30
N ALA A 23 30.01 -13.53 -3.60
CA ALA A 23 30.64 -14.71 -4.16
C ALA A 23 32.15 -14.73 -3.93
N CYS A 24 32.72 -15.91 -3.68
CA CYS A 24 34.16 -16.12 -3.62
C CYS A 24 34.54 -17.51 -4.15
N MET A 25 35.81 -17.67 -4.52
CA MET A 25 36.40 -18.99 -4.74
C MET A 25 37.09 -19.44 -3.46
N ARG A 26 36.73 -20.63 -2.96
CA ARG A 26 37.40 -21.27 -1.83
C ARG A 26 38.42 -22.29 -2.34
N ARG A 27 39.67 -22.09 -1.95
CA ARG A 27 40.77 -23.01 -2.25
C ARG A 27 40.72 -24.25 -1.34
N PRO A 28 41.41 -25.34 -1.71
CA PRO A 28 41.47 -26.55 -0.88
C PRO A 28 42.09 -26.32 0.50
N ASP A 29 42.99 -25.33 0.62
CA ASP A 29 43.60 -24.91 1.89
C ASP A 29 42.66 -24.08 2.79
N GLY A 30 41.42 -23.85 2.36
CA GLY A 30 40.41 -23.06 3.05
C GLY A 30 40.53 -21.55 2.83
N SER A 31 41.56 -21.07 2.13
CA SER A 31 41.67 -19.64 1.80
C SER A 31 40.67 -19.22 0.74
N GLU A 32 40.19 -17.98 0.84
CA GLU A 32 39.16 -17.43 -0.04
C GLU A 32 39.73 -16.28 -0.86
N ARG A 33 39.27 -16.19 -2.11
CA ARG A 33 39.66 -15.14 -3.04
C ARG A 33 38.45 -14.63 -3.84
N PRO A 34 38.54 -13.43 -4.44
CA PRO A 34 37.55 -12.96 -5.42
C PRO A 34 37.19 -13.99 -6.48
N ALA A 35 35.92 -14.07 -6.83
CA ALA A 35 35.39 -14.89 -7.92
C ALA A 35 35.14 -14.05 -9.17
N ILE A 36 35.43 -14.61 -10.35
CA ILE A 36 35.05 -14.00 -11.62
C ILE A 36 33.70 -14.59 -12.02
N LEU A 37 32.70 -13.74 -12.16
CA LEU A 37 31.33 -14.14 -12.50
C LEU A 37 30.99 -13.74 -13.93
N GLU A 38 30.30 -14.62 -14.64
CA GLU A 38 29.69 -14.39 -15.94
C GLU A 38 28.19 -14.15 -15.75
N VAL A 39 27.67 -13.05 -16.30
CA VAL A 39 26.23 -12.81 -16.39
C VAL A 39 25.75 -13.30 -17.74
N ARG A 40 24.81 -14.25 -17.73
CA ARG A 40 24.16 -14.75 -18.94
C ARG A 40 22.69 -14.35 -18.95
N ALA A 41 22.23 -13.80 -20.07
CA ALA A 41 20.84 -13.49 -20.33
C ALA A 41 20.34 -14.42 -21.43
N ASP A 42 19.34 -15.24 -21.14
CA ASP A 42 18.81 -16.26 -22.05
C ASP A 42 19.93 -17.11 -22.69
N ASP A 43 20.83 -17.60 -21.83
CA ASP A 43 22.03 -18.40 -22.17
C ASP A 43 23.12 -17.66 -22.99
N VAL A 44 22.92 -16.38 -23.30
CA VAL A 44 23.92 -15.53 -23.96
C VAL A 44 24.79 -14.84 -22.92
N LEU A 45 26.11 -14.97 -23.03
CA LEU A 45 27.05 -14.22 -22.21
C LEU A 45 26.90 -12.72 -22.50
N VAL A 46 26.51 -11.96 -21.48
CA VAL A 46 26.34 -10.50 -21.59
C VAL A 46 27.64 -9.81 -21.21
N PHE A 47 28.22 -10.15 -20.05
CA PHE A 47 29.50 -9.65 -19.60
C PHE A 47 30.07 -10.45 -18.42
N ARG A 48 31.30 -10.12 -18.03
CA ARG A 48 32.03 -10.69 -16.90
C ARG A 48 32.39 -9.61 -15.88
N PHE A 49 32.42 -9.95 -14.60
CA PHE A 49 32.87 -9.04 -13.54
C PHE A 49 33.55 -9.81 -12.40
N VAL A 50 34.23 -9.08 -11.52
CA VAL A 50 34.88 -9.66 -10.33
C VAL A 50 34.06 -9.32 -9.10
N ALA A 51 33.62 -10.33 -8.35
CA ALA A 51 33.10 -10.13 -7.00
C ALA A 51 34.29 -9.80 -6.10
N SER A 52 34.51 -8.50 -5.82
CA SER A 52 35.63 -8.02 -5.01
C SER A 52 35.31 -6.80 -4.15
N ALA A 53 34.03 -6.40 -4.09
CA ALA A 53 33.61 -5.25 -3.30
C ALA A 53 33.38 -5.66 -1.84
N VAL A 54 33.84 -4.85 -0.88
CA VAL A 54 33.57 -5.10 0.55
C VAL A 54 32.13 -4.69 0.89
N ARG A 55 31.29 -5.62 1.34
CA ARG A 55 29.90 -5.37 1.79
C ARG A 55 29.82 -5.27 3.32
N GLU A 56 29.98 -4.05 3.84
CA GLU A 56 29.97 -3.78 5.28
C GLU A 56 28.62 -4.10 5.95
N ASP A 57 27.53 -3.95 5.22
CA ASP A 57 26.16 -4.27 5.65
C ASP A 57 25.97 -5.77 5.88
N VAL A 58 26.67 -6.63 5.12
CA VAL A 58 26.63 -8.08 5.29
C VAL A 58 27.53 -8.51 6.45
N ARG A 59 28.71 -7.88 6.57
CA ARG A 59 29.61 -8.05 7.72
C ARG A 59 28.95 -7.69 9.06
N ALA A 60 28.09 -6.69 9.08
CA ALA A 60 27.38 -6.24 10.29
C ALA A 60 26.30 -7.23 10.77
N ARG A 61 25.81 -8.13 9.91
CA ARG A 61 24.77 -9.13 10.23
C ARG A 61 25.30 -10.41 10.88
N GLY A 62 26.59 -10.45 11.24
CA GLY A 62 27.22 -11.59 11.90
C GLY A 62 27.55 -12.74 10.95
N ALA A 63 27.58 -12.50 9.64
CA ALA A 63 27.94 -13.52 8.67
C ALA A 63 29.45 -13.84 8.72
N CYS A 64 29.76 -15.13 8.54
CA CYS A 64 31.10 -15.71 8.52
C CYS A 64 32.01 -14.98 7.51
N GLY A 65 33.34 -15.10 7.65
CA GLY A 65 34.37 -14.37 6.87
C GLY A 65 34.28 -14.44 5.33
N ILE A 66 33.36 -15.26 4.81
CA ILE A 66 33.02 -15.55 3.42
C ILE A 66 32.29 -14.39 2.73
N ASP A 67 31.48 -13.63 3.45
CA ASP A 67 30.53 -12.68 2.85
C ASP A 67 31.10 -11.26 2.66
N ARG A 68 32.43 -11.11 2.82
CA ARG A 68 33.14 -9.84 2.60
C ARG A 68 33.35 -9.54 1.13
N ILE A 69 33.21 -10.52 0.26
CA ILE A 69 33.49 -10.42 -1.17
C ILE A 69 32.15 -10.39 -1.91
N GLY A 70 31.68 -9.16 -2.15
CA GLY A 70 30.38 -8.85 -2.69
C GLY A 70 30.40 -8.35 -4.12
N PHE A 71 29.20 -8.25 -4.69
CA PHE A 71 28.96 -7.55 -5.93
C PHE A 71 27.64 -6.80 -5.89
N ARG A 72 27.65 -5.67 -6.61
CA ARG A 72 26.46 -4.94 -7.00
C ARG A 72 26.66 -4.50 -8.43
N LEU A 73 25.72 -4.86 -9.26
CA LEU A 73 25.75 -4.64 -10.68
C LEU A 73 24.49 -3.89 -11.04
N ASP A 74 24.64 -2.81 -11.79
CA ASP A 74 23.54 -2.01 -12.31
C ASP A 74 23.49 -2.17 -13.83
N HIS A 75 22.60 -3.05 -14.28
CA HIS A 75 22.37 -3.44 -15.66
C HIS A 75 20.91 -3.83 -15.91
N ALA A 76 20.22 -3.08 -16.77
CA ALA A 76 18.83 -3.36 -17.13
C ALA A 76 18.70 -4.55 -18.09
N PHE A 77 17.71 -5.41 -17.83
CA PHE A 77 17.33 -6.52 -18.72
C PHE A 77 15.87 -6.37 -19.16
N PRO A 78 15.50 -6.83 -20.37
CA PRO A 78 14.11 -6.92 -20.78
C PRO A 78 13.27 -7.80 -19.85
N ALA A 79 11.98 -7.46 -19.70
CA ALA A 79 10.98 -8.28 -19.01
C ALA A 79 11.02 -9.76 -19.46
N GLY A 80 11.05 -10.72 -18.54
CA GLY A 80 11.02 -12.15 -18.84
C GLY A 80 12.38 -12.80 -19.13
N THR A 81 13.46 -12.02 -19.20
CA THR A 81 14.82 -12.54 -19.41
C THR A 81 15.19 -13.54 -18.31
N LYS A 82 15.74 -14.70 -18.68
CA LYS A 82 16.37 -15.61 -17.73
C LYS A 82 17.80 -15.15 -17.48
N ILE A 83 18.11 -14.77 -16.25
CA ILE A 83 19.46 -14.38 -15.86
C ILE A 83 20.16 -15.59 -15.25
N ALA A 84 21.44 -15.79 -15.47
CA ALA A 84 22.26 -16.76 -14.75
C ALA A 84 23.61 -16.15 -14.41
N LEU A 85 24.12 -16.48 -13.22
CA LEU A 85 25.46 -16.08 -12.75
C LEU A 85 26.32 -17.34 -12.60
N ASN A 86 27.37 -17.44 -13.40
CA ASN A 86 28.27 -18.60 -13.42
C ASN A 86 29.68 -18.18 -13.03
N SER A 87 30.45 -19.07 -12.37
CA SER A 87 31.90 -18.89 -12.29
C SER A 87 32.51 -19.01 -13.67
N ALA A 88 33.31 -18.03 -14.07
CA ALA A 88 34.06 -18.08 -15.32
C ALA A 88 35.14 -19.18 -15.30
N GLU A 89 35.61 -19.56 -14.10
CA GLU A 89 36.65 -20.57 -13.93
C GLU A 89 36.10 -22.00 -13.94
N THR A 90 34.98 -22.25 -13.27
CA THR A 90 34.46 -23.61 -13.04
C THR A 90 33.18 -23.92 -13.80
N GLY A 91 32.51 -22.90 -14.35
CA GLY A 91 31.16 -23.02 -14.92
C GLY A 91 30.06 -23.23 -13.88
N ALA A 92 30.42 -23.39 -12.60
CA ALA A 92 29.48 -23.63 -11.51
C ALA A 92 28.47 -22.47 -11.39
N LEU A 93 27.22 -22.82 -11.16
CA LEU A 93 26.13 -21.87 -11.06
C LEU A 93 26.07 -21.27 -9.64
N LEU A 94 26.06 -19.95 -9.54
CA LEU A 94 25.86 -19.21 -8.30
C LEU A 94 24.34 -19.11 -7.98
N GLY A 95 23.69 -20.27 -7.84
CA GLY A 95 22.24 -20.42 -7.60
C GLY A 95 21.37 -20.42 -8.87
N GLU A 96 20.22 -21.11 -8.84
CA GLU A 96 19.17 -20.94 -9.87
C GLU A 96 18.53 -19.56 -9.69
N ALA A 97 18.73 -18.67 -10.67
CA ALA A 97 18.14 -17.35 -10.60
C ALA A 97 16.64 -17.41 -10.98
N PRO A 98 15.77 -16.68 -10.26
CA PRO A 98 14.39 -16.50 -10.68
C PRO A 98 14.31 -15.79 -12.04
N ARG A 99 13.21 -16.01 -12.77
CA ARG A 99 12.91 -15.25 -14.00
C ARG A 99 12.89 -13.76 -13.66
N PHE A 100 13.45 -12.91 -14.52
CA PHE A 100 13.25 -11.47 -14.40
C PHE A 100 11.76 -11.17 -14.58
N VAL A 101 11.06 -10.89 -13.48
CA VAL A 101 9.66 -10.44 -13.49
C VAL A 101 9.71 -8.93 -13.51
N ALA A 102 9.52 -8.33 -14.70
CA ALA A 102 9.20 -6.92 -14.74
C ALA A 102 7.95 -6.67 -13.89
N PRO A 103 7.83 -5.52 -13.19
CA PRO A 103 6.59 -5.15 -12.56
C PRO A 103 5.46 -5.29 -13.60
N PRO A 104 4.31 -5.88 -13.23
CA PRO A 104 3.18 -5.93 -14.16
C PRO A 104 2.88 -4.50 -14.65
N LEU A 105 2.64 -4.35 -15.97
CA LEU A 105 2.28 -3.07 -16.59
C LEU A 105 1.09 -2.39 -15.88
N SER A 106 0.29 -3.15 -15.14
CA SER A 106 -0.67 -2.67 -14.14
C SER A 106 -0.74 -3.68 -12.99
N PRO A 107 -0.32 -3.30 -11.76
CA PRO A 107 -0.42 -4.19 -10.60
C PRO A 107 -1.88 -4.50 -10.26
N ARG A 108 -2.16 -5.72 -9.81
CA ARG A 108 -3.43 -6.07 -9.18
C ARG A 108 -3.48 -5.42 -7.81
N ILE A 109 -4.35 -4.44 -7.65
CA ILE A 109 -4.47 -3.67 -6.40
C ILE A 109 -5.70 -4.15 -5.64
N GLY A 110 -5.45 -4.57 -4.39
CA GLY A 110 -6.49 -4.81 -3.41
C GLY A 110 -6.61 -3.65 -2.43
N LEU A 111 -7.83 -3.44 -1.93
CA LEU A 111 -8.09 -2.50 -0.84
C LEU A 111 -8.57 -3.28 0.38
N ILE A 112 -7.92 -3.06 1.51
CA ILE A 112 -8.30 -3.60 2.82
C ILE A 112 -8.93 -2.48 3.65
N ALA A 113 -10.17 -2.65 4.12
CA ALA A 113 -10.88 -1.62 4.87
C ALA A 113 -11.77 -2.18 5.99
N PRO A 114 -11.77 -1.59 7.19
CA PRO A 114 -12.78 -1.83 8.21
C PRO A 114 -14.07 -1.08 7.86
N ALA A 115 -15.22 -1.72 8.07
CA ALA A 115 -16.54 -1.13 7.87
C ALA A 115 -17.38 -1.26 9.15
N ARG A 116 -17.98 -0.14 9.55
CA ARG A 116 -18.95 -0.04 10.64
C ARG A 116 -19.83 1.19 10.44
N ASP A 117 -21.13 0.96 10.33
CA ASP A 117 -22.12 2.02 10.09
C ASP A 117 -21.80 2.86 8.83
N GLU A 118 -21.51 2.20 7.72
CA GLU A 118 -21.11 2.80 6.43
C GLU A 118 -22.14 2.58 5.31
N ALA A 119 -23.32 1.99 5.58
CA ALA A 119 -24.29 1.63 4.55
C ALA A 119 -24.64 2.79 3.58
N PRO A 120 -24.78 4.05 4.03
CA PRO A 120 -25.07 5.17 3.13
C PRO A 120 -23.94 5.53 2.16
N PHE A 121 -22.69 5.14 2.47
CA PHE A 121 -21.49 5.63 1.75
C PHE A 121 -20.72 4.51 1.06
N LEU A 122 -20.90 3.26 1.50
CA LEU A 122 -20.12 2.11 1.05
C LEU A 122 -20.25 1.86 -0.46
N MET A 123 -21.45 2.01 -1.03
CA MET A 123 -21.68 1.79 -2.46
C MET A 123 -20.91 2.77 -3.34
N GLU A 124 -20.93 4.07 -2.99
CA GLU A 124 -20.13 5.07 -3.69
C GLU A 124 -18.64 4.80 -3.54
N TRP A 125 -18.19 4.48 -2.33
CA TRP A 125 -16.78 4.23 -2.07
C TRP A 125 -16.25 3.04 -2.89
N LEU A 126 -17.01 1.93 -2.95
CA LEU A 126 -16.67 0.78 -3.80
C LEU A 126 -16.68 1.16 -5.29
N ALA A 127 -17.77 1.78 -5.75
CA ALA A 127 -17.93 2.16 -7.16
C ALA A 127 -16.84 3.11 -7.64
N TYR A 128 -16.51 4.12 -6.83
CA TYR A 128 -15.43 5.05 -7.12
C TYR A 128 -14.12 4.29 -7.31
N HIS A 129 -13.68 3.50 -6.32
CA HIS A 129 -12.39 2.82 -6.39
C HIS A 129 -12.34 1.82 -7.56
N ARG A 130 -13.44 1.13 -7.87
CA ARG A 130 -13.55 0.26 -9.06
C ARG A 130 -13.32 1.02 -10.35
N THR A 131 -13.95 2.18 -10.51
CA THR A 131 -13.76 3.03 -11.70
C THR A 131 -12.34 3.61 -11.81
N ARG A 132 -11.58 3.62 -10.70
CA ARG A 132 -10.17 4.05 -10.66
C ARG A 132 -9.16 2.90 -10.81
N GLY A 133 -9.63 1.68 -11.08
CA GLY A 133 -8.77 0.52 -11.36
C GLY A 133 -8.41 -0.32 -10.14
N ILE A 134 -9.14 -0.17 -9.02
CA ILE A 134 -9.05 -1.08 -7.87
C ILE A 134 -9.99 -2.26 -8.10
N GLU A 135 -9.46 -3.47 -8.02
CA GLU A 135 -10.19 -4.67 -8.47
C GLU A 135 -10.72 -5.52 -7.31
N ARG A 136 -9.99 -5.52 -6.18
CA ARG A 136 -10.29 -6.38 -5.02
C ARG A 136 -10.57 -5.56 -3.79
N PHE A 137 -11.57 -5.97 -3.03
CA PHE A 137 -12.02 -5.32 -1.81
C PHE A 137 -12.14 -6.38 -0.72
N PHE A 138 -11.36 -6.21 0.34
CA PHE A 138 -11.35 -7.08 1.51
C PHE A 138 -11.88 -6.26 2.67
N ILE A 139 -13.10 -6.55 3.12
CA ILE A 139 -13.81 -5.68 4.05
C ILE A 139 -14.05 -6.40 5.37
N ALA A 140 -13.56 -5.82 6.46
CA ALA A 140 -13.91 -6.27 7.82
C ALA A 140 -15.28 -5.71 8.19
N ASP A 141 -16.27 -6.57 8.34
CA ASP A 141 -17.56 -6.22 8.92
C ASP A 141 -17.46 -6.23 10.46
N ASN A 142 -17.44 -5.05 11.06
CA ASN A 142 -17.47 -4.89 12.53
C ASN A 142 -18.88 -4.60 13.07
N GLY A 143 -19.92 -4.76 12.25
CA GLY A 143 -21.31 -4.56 12.63
C GLY A 143 -21.67 -3.09 12.72
N GLY A 144 -22.55 -2.75 13.66
CA GLY A 144 -23.14 -1.43 13.76
C GLY A 144 -24.62 -1.53 14.10
N ALA A 145 -25.30 -0.39 13.97
CA ALA A 145 -26.74 -0.27 14.12
C ALA A 145 -27.48 -0.08 12.77
N ASP A 146 -26.75 0.15 11.68
CA ASP A 146 -27.32 0.28 10.34
C ASP A 146 -27.31 -1.03 9.53
N THR A 147 -27.61 -0.92 8.23
CA THR A 147 -27.69 -2.06 7.30
C THR A 147 -26.35 -2.43 6.65
N THR A 148 -25.20 -1.98 7.17
CA THR A 148 -23.87 -2.22 6.58
C THR A 148 -23.59 -3.71 6.43
N SER A 149 -23.84 -4.49 7.48
CA SER A 149 -23.58 -5.93 7.47
C SER A 149 -24.42 -6.64 6.40
N ASP A 150 -25.70 -6.28 6.28
CA ASP A 150 -26.61 -6.85 5.28
C ASP A 150 -26.17 -6.53 3.86
N LEU A 151 -25.76 -5.28 3.62
CA LEU A 151 -25.20 -4.84 2.35
C LEU A 151 -23.91 -5.61 2.01
N LEU A 152 -23.00 -5.76 2.98
CA LEU A 152 -21.75 -6.51 2.81
C LEU A 152 -21.98 -7.98 2.51
N ARG A 153 -22.99 -8.64 3.11
CA ARG A 153 -23.34 -10.04 2.77
C ARG A 153 -23.76 -10.17 1.31
N ARG A 154 -24.62 -9.27 0.83
CA ARG A 154 -25.10 -9.30 -0.56
C ARG A 154 -23.98 -9.01 -1.55
N LEU A 155 -23.10 -8.05 -1.22
CA LEU A 155 -21.92 -7.74 -2.04
C LEU A 155 -20.93 -8.90 -2.09
N ASP A 156 -20.74 -9.63 -0.98
CA ASP A 156 -19.89 -10.81 -0.92
C ASP A 156 -20.47 -11.98 -1.73
N GLN A 157 -21.78 -12.24 -1.60
CA GLN A 157 -22.50 -13.22 -2.42
C GLN A 157 -22.43 -12.92 -3.92
N ALA A 158 -22.47 -11.63 -4.28
CA ALA A 158 -22.31 -11.15 -5.65
C ALA A 158 -20.85 -11.14 -6.14
N GLY A 159 -19.87 -11.49 -5.29
CA GLY A 159 -18.44 -11.49 -5.63
C GLY A 159 -17.84 -10.09 -5.83
N VAL A 160 -18.48 -9.04 -5.32
CA VAL A 160 -17.99 -7.65 -5.42
C VAL A 160 -16.89 -7.39 -4.38
N VAL A 161 -17.07 -7.93 -3.18
CA VAL A 161 -16.13 -7.83 -2.06
C VAL A 161 -15.85 -9.23 -1.52
N THR A 162 -14.77 -9.36 -0.75
CA THR A 162 -14.59 -10.46 0.20
C THR A 162 -14.87 -9.91 1.58
N ARG A 163 -15.96 -10.36 2.18
CA ARG A 163 -16.37 -9.98 3.54
C ARG A 163 -15.67 -10.86 4.55
N TYR A 164 -15.07 -10.24 5.56
CA TYR A 164 -14.59 -10.92 6.76
C TYR A 164 -15.39 -10.50 7.98
N ASP A 165 -15.89 -11.49 8.72
CA ASP A 165 -16.73 -11.25 9.89
C ASP A 165 -15.89 -10.96 11.14
N TYR A 166 -15.99 -9.72 11.64
CA TYR A 166 -15.36 -9.25 12.87
C TYR A 166 -16.40 -8.77 13.91
N LEU A 167 -17.63 -9.28 13.85
CA LEU A 167 -18.69 -8.91 14.79
C LEU A 167 -18.27 -9.20 16.24
N GLY A 168 -18.44 -8.20 17.12
CA GLY A 168 -18.19 -8.33 18.56
C GLY A 168 -16.71 -8.37 18.98
N ARG A 169 -15.74 -8.24 18.06
CA ARG A 169 -14.31 -8.23 18.40
C ARG A 169 -13.85 -6.86 18.92
N SER A 170 -13.09 -6.85 20.03
CA SER A 170 -12.33 -5.68 20.50
C SER A 170 -10.99 -5.56 19.75
N HIS A 171 -10.40 -4.36 19.68
CA HIS A 171 -9.15 -4.07 18.95
C HIS A 171 -9.11 -4.52 17.47
N PHE A 172 -10.28 -4.68 16.87
CA PHE A 172 -10.46 -5.40 15.60
C PHE A 172 -9.67 -4.84 14.41
N GLN A 173 -9.36 -3.54 14.38
CA GLN A 173 -8.70 -2.95 13.22
C GLN A 173 -7.28 -3.50 13.00
N THR A 174 -6.45 -3.55 14.05
CA THR A 174 -5.08 -4.04 13.92
C THR A 174 -5.07 -5.53 13.61
N ASP A 175 -5.93 -6.31 14.28
CA ASP A 175 -6.09 -7.74 14.05
C ASP A 175 -6.58 -8.02 12.64
N PHE A 176 -7.59 -7.27 12.17
CA PHE A 176 -8.14 -7.38 10.82
C PHE A 176 -7.06 -7.23 9.77
N TYR A 177 -6.27 -6.16 9.83
CA TYR A 177 -5.28 -5.95 8.80
C TYR A 177 -4.18 -7.01 8.86
N ALA A 178 -3.69 -7.39 10.05
CA ALA A 178 -2.68 -8.42 10.18
C ALA A 178 -3.16 -9.79 9.68
N GLU A 179 -4.36 -10.21 10.10
CA GLU A 179 -4.98 -11.47 9.69
C GLU A 179 -5.30 -11.47 8.19
N THR A 180 -5.81 -10.37 7.65
CA THR A 180 -6.16 -10.25 6.22
C THR A 180 -4.94 -10.29 5.33
N VAL A 181 -3.88 -9.55 5.66
CA VAL A 181 -2.65 -9.57 4.87
C VAL A 181 -1.95 -10.93 4.97
N ALA A 182 -2.13 -11.69 6.06
CA ALA A 182 -1.55 -13.02 6.21
C ALA A 182 -2.27 -14.11 5.38
N ARG A 183 -3.48 -13.85 4.86
CA ARG A 183 -4.26 -14.81 4.08
C ARG A 183 -3.61 -15.11 2.73
N PRO A 184 -3.37 -16.39 2.38
CA PRO A 184 -2.83 -16.77 1.08
C PRO A 184 -3.66 -16.21 -0.08
N GLU A 185 -5.00 -16.28 0.00
CA GLU A 185 -5.89 -15.79 -1.06
C GLU A 185 -5.75 -14.28 -1.32
N VAL A 186 -5.38 -13.49 -0.30
CA VAL A 186 -5.10 -12.06 -0.43
C VAL A 186 -3.74 -11.86 -1.08
N ARG A 187 -2.69 -12.51 -0.56
CA ARG A 187 -1.31 -12.39 -1.05
C ARG A 187 -1.13 -12.87 -2.49
N GLU A 188 -1.83 -13.94 -2.88
CA GLU A 188 -1.74 -14.50 -4.22
C GLU A 188 -2.51 -13.66 -5.25
N SER A 189 -3.57 -12.99 -4.80
CA SER A 189 -4.45 -12.26 -5.72
C SER A 189 -4.08 -10.79 -5.92
N CYS A 190 -3.24 -10.21 -5.05
CA CYS A 190 -2.87 -8.80 -5.09
C CYS A 190 -1.35 -8.64 -5.16
N ASP A 191 -0.89 -7.79 -6.09
CA ASP A 191 0.51 -7.38 -6.15
C ASP A 191 0.77 -6.22 -5.16
N LEU A 192 -0.27 -5.40 -4.91
CA LEU A 192 -0.26 -4.29 -3.96
C LEU A 192 -1.54 -4.27 -3.13
N LEU A 193 -1.44 -3.86 -1.87
CA LEU A 193 -2.58 -3.58 -0.99
C LEU A 193 -2.60 -2.11 -0.58
N ALA A 194 -3.78 -1.50 -0.60
CA ALA A 194 -4.06 -0.18 -0.03
C ALA A 194 -4.85 -0.35 1.27
N ALA A 195 -4.34 0.16 2.38
CA ALA A 195 -5.08 0.21 3.65
C ALA A 195 -5.78 1.57 3.77
N LEU A 196 -7.10 1.58 3.60
CA LEU A 196 -7.94 2.79 3.61
C LEU A 196 -9.20 2.56 4.45
N ASP A 197 -9.75 3.63 5.00
CA ASP A 197 -11.07 3.63 5.64
C ASP A 197 -12.18 3.87 4.58
N CYS A 198 -13.43 3.52 4.90
CA CYS A 198 -14.56 3.67 3.97
C CYS A 198 -14.97 5.14 3.69
N ASP A 199 -14.25 6.11 4.26
CA ASP A 199 -14.39 7.55 3.99
C ASP A 199 -13.15 8.17 3.33
N GLU A 200 -12.21 7.34 2.89
CA GLU A 200 -10.95 7.72 2.27
C GLU A 200 -10.92 7.30 0.81
N PHE A 201 -10.64 8.24 -0.09
CA PHE A 201 -10.67 8.05 -1.53
C PHE A 201 -9.27 8.23 -2.11
N LEU A 202 -8.73 7.20 -2.75
CA LEU A 202 -7.44 7.29 -3.43
C LEU A 202 -7.57 8.12 -4.71
N VAL A 203 -6.76 9.16 -4.84
CA VAL A 203 -6.81 10.10 -5.99
C VAL A 203 -5.46 10.17 -6.67
N ALA A 204 -5.45 10.01 -7.99
CA ALA A 204 -4.30 10.34 -8.82
C ALA A 204 -4.29 11.82 -9.16
N THR A 205 -3.31 12.55 -8.67
CA THR A 205 -3.13 13.99 -8.90
C THR A 205 -2.38 14.28 -10.20
N SER A 206 -1.61 13.30 -10.70
CA SER A 206 -0.88 13.40 -11.97
C SER A 206 -1.77 13.32 -13.21
N GLY A 207 -3.07 13.02 -13.06
CA GLY A 207 -3.99 12.77 -14.18
C GLY A 207 -3.83 11.41 -14.85
N ARG A 208 -2.87 10.59 -14.42
CA ARG A 208 -2.67 9.22 -14.89
C ARG A 208 -3.52 8.23 -14.08
N PRO A 209 -3.87 7.06 -14.65
CA PRO A 209 -4.55 6.02 -13.89
C PRO A 209 -3.76 5.61 -12.63
N ILE A 210 -4.47 5.30 -11.54
CA ILE A 210 -3.85 4.83 -10.29
C ILE A 210 -2.97 3.60 -10.53
N PRO A 211 -3.40 2.56 -11.30
CA PRO A 211 -2.55 1.39 -11.54
C PRO A 211 -1.24 1.75 -12.24
N ALA A 212 -1.27 2.63 -13.24
CA ALA A 212 -0.08 3.07 -13.96
C ALA A 212 0.87 3.88 -13.05
N THR A 213 0.30 4.73 -12.20
CA THR A 213 1.08 5.53 -11.23
C THR A 213 1.76 4.64 -10.18
N LEU A 214 1.03 3.65 -9.65
CA LEU A 214 1.58 2.69 -8.70
C LEU A 214 2.60 1.75 -9.36
N ALA A 215 2.39 1.36 -10.62
CA ALA A 215 3.38 0.55 -11.35
C ALA A 215 4.74 1.26 -11.43
N GLU A 216 4.76 2.57 -11.67
CA GLU A 216 5.98 3.36 -11.71
C GLU A 216 6.60 3.52 -10.31
N LEU A 217 5.81 3.87 -9.30
CA LEU A 217 6.31 4.06 -7.93
C LEU A 217 6.90 2.79 -7.32
N PHE A 218 6.38 1.63 -7.72
CA PHE A 218 6.85 0.30 -7.30
C PHE A 218 7.76 -0.37 -8.34
N ALA A 219 8.19 0.35 -9.39
CA ALA A 219 9.11 -0.19 -10.40
C ALA A 219 10.49 -0.53 -9.82
N ASP A 220 10.92 0.24 -8.83
CA ASP A 220 12.00 -0.13 -7.92
C ASP A 220 11.42 -1.09 -6.86
N THR A 221 11.75 -2.39 -6.91
CA THR A 221 11.26 -3.37 -5.92
C THR A 221 11.94 -3.23 -4.57
N ALA A 222 12.99 -2.41 -4.45
CA ALA A 222 13.40 -1.97 -3.13
C ALA A 222 12.28 -1.19 -2.45
N VAL A 223 11.33 -0.60 -3.19
CA VAL A 223 10.12 0.02 -2.64
C VAL A 223 9.13 -1.05 -2.16
N SER A 224 8.91 -1.04 -0.85
CA SER A 224 7.95 -1.92 -0.18
C SER A 224 6.65 -1.20 0.15
N ALA A 225 6.68 0.14 0.29
CA ALA A 225 5.48 0.94 0.53
C ALA A 225 5.59 2.37 -0.01
N VAL A 226 4.43 2.97 -0.27
CA VAL A 226 4.24 4.37 -0.64
C VAL A 226 3.29 5.02 0.36
N ALA A 227 3.72 6.16 0.90
CA ALA A 227 3.02 6.96 1.90
C ALA A 227 2.14 7.96 1.16
N LEU A 228 0.85 7.93 1.47
CA LEU A 228 -0.16 8.72 0.81
C LEU A 228 -0.77 9.71 1.79
N ASN A 229 -0.38 10.97 1.67
CA ASN A 229 -0.87 12.02 2.54
C ASN A 229 -2.36 12.29 2.34
N TRP A 230 -3.04 12.57 3.45
CA TRP A 230 -4.43 13.03 3.43
C TRP A 230 -4.54 14.40 2.74
N ALA A 231 -5.68 14.61 2.08
CA ALA A 231 -6.29 15.90 1.82
C ALA A 231 -7.61 15.90 2.58
N ASN A 232 -7.69 16.62 3.69
CA ASN A 232 -8.86 16.61 4.56
C ASN A 232 -9.99 17.49 4.00
N TYR A 233 -11.17 16.90 3.79
CA TYR A 233 -12.37 17.59 3.31
C TYR A 233 -13.34 17.90 4.45
N GLY A 234 -13.88 19.11 4.42
CA GLY A 234 -14.93 19.56 5.32
C GLY A 234 -16.34 19.32 4.77
N THR A 235 -17.31 19.88 5.47
CA THR A 235 -18.74 19.73 5.17
C THR A 235 -19.21 20.52 3.96
N ALA A 236 -18.35 21.37 3.39
CA ALA A 236 -18.71 22.42 2.44
C ALA A 236 -19.85 23.33 2.94
N GLY A 237 -19.99 23.48 4.27
CA GLY A 237 -21.07 24.23 4.91
C GLY A 237 -22.42 23.52 4.95
N ARG A 238 -22.46 22.20 4.70
CA ARG A 238 -23.70 21.41 4.66
C ARG A 238 -24.09 20.88 6.04
N GLU A 239 -25.29 21.25 6.47
CA GLU A 239 -25.90 20.70 7.69
C GLU A 239 -26.44 19.28 7.48
N GLU A 240 -27.03 19.01 6.31
CA GLU A 240 -27.64 17.73 5.94
C GLU A 240 -26.95 17.07 4.75
N HIS A 241 -26.89 15.74 4.78
CA HIS A 241 -26.41 14.95 3.65
C HIS A 241 -27.56 14.71 2.69
N ASP A 242 -27.33 14.97 1.39
CA ASP A 242 -28.30 14.64 0.35
C ASP A 242 -28.02 13.23 -0.18
N PRO A 243 -28.88 12.23 0.08
CA PRO A 243 -28.66 10.86 -0.38
C PRO A 243 -28.78 10.70 -1.91
N GLY A 244 -29.28 11.70 -2.64
CA GLY A 244 -29.31 11.70 -4.11
C GLY A 244 -27.97 12.12 -4.74
N ARG A 245 -27.02 12.62 -3.94
CA ARG A 245 -25.74 13.16 -4.39
C ARG A 245 -24.57 12.33 -3.86
N LEU A 246 -23.48 12.26 -4.61
CA LEU A 246 -22.28 11.55 -4.18
C LEU A 246 -21.50 12.37 -3.14
N VAL A 247 -20.90 11.75 -2.12
CA VAL A 247 -19.93 12.36 -1.19
C VAL A 247 -18.91 13.20 -1.95
N ILE A 248 -18.27 12.64 -2.98
CA ILE A 248 -17.27 13.35 -3.81
C ILE A 248 -17.83 14.55 -4.59
N GLU A 249 -19.15 14.63 -4.74
CA GLU A 249 -19.87 15.68 -5.47
C GLU A 249 -20.37 16.81 -4.56
N GLN A 250 -20.74 16.50 -3.31
CA GLN A 250 -21.31 17.49 -2.38
C GLN A 250 -20.29 18.13 -1.46
N TYR A 251 -19.23 17.41 -1.10
CA TYR A 251 -18.19 17.88 -0.18
C TYR A 251 -16.96 18.28 -1.00
N ASP A 252 -17.05 19.38 -1.72
CA ASP A 252 -16.02 19.84 -2.67
C ASP A 252 -15.04 20.84 -2.05
N ARG A 253 -15.00 20.95 -0.72
CA ARG A 253 -14.14 21.89 0.00
C ARG A 253 -13.21 21.17 0.95
N ARG A 254 -11.91 21.45 0.84
CA ARG A 254 -10.85 20.86 1.66
C ARG A 254 -10.03 21.90 2.39
N ALA A 255 -9.26 21.44 3.35
CA ALA A 255 -8.20 22.20 3.99
C ALA A 255 -7.18 22.73 2.97
N VAL A 256 -6.54 23.87 3.27
CA VAL A 256 -5.28 24.25 2.62
C VAL A 256 -4.24 23.15 2.78
N GLU A 257 -3.32 23.01 1.83
CA GLU A 257 -2.31 21.95 1.83
C GLU A 257 -1.48 21.92 3.12
N SER A 258 -1.06 23.09 3.61
CA SER A 258 -0.28 23.22 4.85
C SER A 258 -1.03 22.87 6.15
N ASN A 259 -2.30 22.46 6.08
CA ASN A 259 -3.04 22.05 7.27
C ASN A 259 -2.38 20.81 7.92
N PRO A 260 -2.13 20.82 9.24
CA PRO A 260 -1.49 19.70 9.93
C PRO A 260 -2.17 18.34 9.74
N LEU A 261 -3.49 18.30 9.54
CA LEU A 261 -4.20 17.04 9.27
C LEU A 261 -3.70 16.34 8.00
N ASN A 262 -3.26 17.11 6.99
CA ASN A 262 -2.77 16.56 5.73
C ASN A 262 -1.41 15.85 5.86
N THR A 263 -0.72 16.01 7.00
CA THR A 263 0.55 15.29 7.27
C THR A 263 0.35 13.83 7.65
N HIS A 264 -0.88 13.44 7.97
CA HIS A 264 -1.24 12.05 8.19
C HIS A 264 -1.22 11.29 6.86
N ILE A 265 -0.83 10.02 6.92
CA ILE A 265 -0.72 9.16 5.76
C ILE A 265 -1.60 7.92 5.86
N LYS A 266 -1.90 7.36 4.69
CA LYS A 266 -2.23 5.94 4.52
C LYS A 266 -1.17 5.25 3.66
N SER A 267 -1.22 3.93 3.61
CA SER A 267 -0.18 3.12 3.00
C SER A 267 -0.72 2.33 1.81
N VAL A 268 -0.01 2.38 0.68
CA VAL A 268 -0.04 1.31 -0.34
C VAL A 268 1.24 0.51 -0.21
N PHE A 269 1.18 -0.81 -0.24
CA PHE A 269 2.33 -1.65 0.06
C PHE A 269 2.29 -3.03 -0.59
N ARG A 270 3.46 -3.66 -0.64
CA ARG A 270 3.66 -5.04 -1.07
C ARG A 270 3.24 -6.02 0.05
N PRO A 271 2.22 -6.87 -0.15
CA PRO A 271 1.70 -7.73 0.91
C PRO A 271 2.74 -8.73 1.44
N GLU A 272 3.68 -9.17 0.61
CA GLU A 272 4.76 -10.10 0.97
C GLU A 272 5.85 -9.48 1.85
N ARG A 273 5.93 -8.14 1.91
CA ARG A 273 6.90 -7.39 2.74
C ARG A 273 6.28 -6.84 4.01
N PHE A 274 4.98 -7.03 4.20
CA PHE A 274 4.23 -6.54 5.35
C PHE A 274 4.53 -7.38 6.60
N ARG A 275 4.92 -6.69 7.68
CA ARG A 275 5.16 -7.28 9.00
C ARG A 275 4.03 -6.99 9.99
N GLY A 276 3.43 -5.81 9.89
CA GLY A 276 2.42 -5.34 10.82
C GLY A 276 2.14 -3.86 10.64
N PHE A 277 1.35 -3.30 11.54
CA PHE A 277 1.20 -1.84 11.67
C PHE A 277 2.10 -1.33 12.78
N ARG A 278 2.46 -0.04 12.70
CA ARG A 278 3.24 0.65 13.73
C ARG A 278 2.38 0.89 14.98
N VAL A 279 2.28 2.14 15.43
CA VAL A 279 1.45 2.51 16.59
C VAL A 279 -0.03 2.55 16.22
N ASN A 280 -0.35 2.76 14.94
CA ASN A 280 -1.72 2.84 14.43
C ASN A 280 -1.79 2.33 12.98
N VAL A 281 -3.00 2.35 12.42
CA VAL A 281 -3.31 1.84 11.08
C VAL A 281 -2.87 2.76 9.93
N HIS A 282 -2.16 3.85 10.23
CA HIS A 282 -1.75 4.84 9.23
C HIS A 282 -0.45 4.43 8.52
N ALA A 283 0.50 3.85 9.26
CA ALA A 283 1.77 3.39 8.75
C ALA A 283 2.03 1.92 9.08
N ILE A 284 2.56 1.21 8.09
CA ILE A 284 2.96 -0.19 8.24
C ILE A 284 4.42 -0.31 8.70
N ASP A 285 4.70 -1.41 9.39
CA ASP A 285 6.03 -1.97 9.52
C ASP A 285 6.25 -3.03 8.45
N MET A 286 7.46 -3.01 7.90
CA MET A 286 7.89 -3.88 6.81
C MET A 286 9.10 -4.69 7.27
N ASP A 287 9.26 -5.89 6.72
CA ASP A 287 10.44 -6.70 7.01
C ASP A 287 11.72 -6.05 6.46
N TYR A 288 11.62 -5.41 5.28
CA TYR A 288 12.69 -4.66 4.63
C TYR A 288 12.14 -3.83 3.46
N GLY A 289 13.01 -2.99 2.90
CA GLY A 289 12.72 -2.14 1.75
C GLY A 289 12.45 -0.69 2.15
N LEU A 290 12.14 0.10 1.14
CA LEU A 290 12.00 1.54 1.16
C LEU A 290 10.54 1.92 1.30
N TYR A 291 10.33 2.95 2.10
CA TYR A 291 9.05 3.60 2.24
C TYR A 291 9.16 4.97 1.54
N ARG A 292 8.53 5.09 0.37
CA ARG A 292 8.57 6.30 -0.46
C ARG A 292 7.37 7.21 -0.20
N ALA A 293 7.50 8.49 -0.49
CA ALA A 293 6.39 9.42 -0.59
C ALA A 293 5.67 9.27 -1.94
N ALA A 294 4.53 9.94 -2.12
CA ALA A 294 3.79 9.93 -3.38
C ALA A 294 4.59 10.44 -4.58
N SER A 295 5.60 11.30 -4.39
CA SER A 295 6.55 11.72 -5.44
C SER A 295 7.53 10.64 -5.89
N GLY A 296 7.69 9.55 -5.13
CA GLY A 296 8.76 8.57 -5.31
C GLY A 296 10.04 8.89 -4.54
N ALA A 297 10.13 10.07 -3.92
CA ALA A 297 11.22 10.40 -2.99
C ALA A 297 11.12 9.60 -1.69
N GLU A 298 12.16 9.65 -0.85
CA GLU A 298 12.07 9.08 0.50
C GLU A 298 10.97 9.79 1.32
N ALA A 299 10.17 9.01 2.06
CA ALA A 299 9.11 9.58 2.89
C ALA A 299 9.68 10.46 4.00
N ASP A 300 9.23 11.72 4.04
CA ASP A 300 9.76 12.73 4.96
C ASP A 300 9.07 12.66 6.34
N TRP A 301 9.44 11.66 7.13
CA TRP A 301 8.83 11.39 8.42
C TRP A 301 9.08 12.47 9.48
N ASP A 302 8.05 12.81 10.26
CA ASP A 302 8.25 13.54 11.50
C ASP A 302 8.96 12.63 12.51
N ARG A 303 10.17 13.00 12.95
CA ARG A 303 11.01 12.13 13.82
C ARG A 303 10.34 11.74 15.14
N THR A 304 9.39 12.54 15.63
CA THR A 304 8.68 12.29 16.90
C THR A 304 7.35 11.59 16.70
N ARG A 305 6.80 11.63 15.49
CA ARG A 305 5.45 11.14 15.16
C ARG A 305 5.41 10.11 14.03
N ALA A 306 6.57 9.71 13.49
CA ALA A 306 6.70 8.74 12.40
C ALA A 306 5.98 7.42 12.67
N ALA A 307 6.00 6.97 13.94
CA ALA A 307 5.33 5.75 14.35
C ALA A 307 3.79 5.82 14.25
N ARG A 308 3.22 7.03 14.17
CA ARG A 308 1.79 7.31 14.00
C ARG A 308 1.40 7.61 12.55
N GLY A 309 2.32 7.42 11.60
CA GLY A 309 2.10 7.71 10.18
C GLY A 309 1.96 9.21 9.90
N ILE A 310 2.89 10.01 10.42
CA ILE A 310 2.90 11.46 10.23
C ILE A 310 4.21 11.89 9.55
N THR A 311 4.09 12.59 8.43
CA THR A 311 5.20 13.25 7.73
C THR A 311 5.41 14.69 8.22
N ARG A 312 6.52 15.33 7.88
CA ARG A 312 6.76 16.75 8.21
C ARG A 312 5.90 17.67 7.36
N VAL A 313 5.74 17.32 6.08
CA VAL A 313 4.93 18.03 5.09
C VAL A 313 4.14 17.02 4.26
N PRO A 314 2.95 17.38 3.75
CA PRO A 314 2.24 16.52 2.81
C PRO A 314 2.98 16.46 1.47
N ASP A 315 2.89 15.30 0.81
CA ASP A 315 3.30 15.13 -0.59
C ASP A 315 2.10 14.58 -1.39
N TRP A 316 1.57 15.39 -2.30
CA TRP A 316 0.46 15.05 -3.19
C TRP A 316 0.89 14.95 -4.66
N THR A 317 2.18 14.76 -4.94
CA THR A 317 2.73 14.89 -6.31
C THR A 317 2.08 13.97 -7.33
N ASN A 318 1.93 12.68 -7.01
CA ASN A 318 1.31 11.71 -7.93
C ASN A 318 0.00 11.12 -7.42
N LEU A 319 -0.09 10.93 -6.10
CA LEU A 319 -1.21 10.30 -5.41
C LEU A 319 -1.47 11.03 -4.09
N ARG A 320 -2.71 11.01 -3.64
CA ARG A 320 -3.12 11.43 -2.30
C ARG A 320 -4.37 10.68 -1.87
N VAL A 321 -4.75 10.83 -0.60
CA VAL A 321 -6.02 10.31 -0.07
C VAL A 321 -6.94 11.47 0.26
N ASN A 322 -8.06 11.63 -0.46
CA ASN A 322 -9.10 12.55 -0.04
C ASN A 322 -9.86 11.95 1.15
N HIS A 323 -9.89 12.65 2.28
CA HIS A 323 -10.51 12.16 3.52
C HIS A 323 -11.79 12.93 3.85
N TYR A 324 -12.94 12.24 3.81
CA TYR A 324 -14.27 12.79 4.07
C TYR A 324 -14.78 12.34 5.45
N SER A 325 -14.03 12.66 6.49
CA SER A 325 -14.30 12.22 7.87
C SER A 325 -15.53 12.86 8.50
N THR A 326 -15.83 14.12 8.13
CA THR A 326 -16.96 14.88 8.67
C THR A 326 -18.25 14.66 7.87
N LYS A 327 -18.17 14.63 6.53
CA LYS A 327 -19.35 14.64 5.64
C LYS A 327 -20.31 15.78 6.05
N SER A 328 -21.60 15.55 6.23
CA SER A 328 -22.50 16.57 6.78
C SER A 328 -22.48 16.58 8.30
N ARG A 329 -22.84 17.72 8.90
CA ARG A 329 -22.92 17.83 10.37
C ARG A 329 -23.87 16.81 10.97
N SER A 330 -25.06 16.64 10.39
CA SER A 330 -26.05 15.67 10.85
C SER A 330 -25.57 14.22 10.68
N ALA A 331 -24.87 13.87 9.59
CA ALA A 331 -24.30 12.54 9.41
C ALA A 331 -23.22 12.26 10.46
N PHE A 332 -22.34 13.23 10.74
CA PHE A 332 -21.33 13.12 11.78
C PHE A 332 -21.96 12.91 13.17
N VAL A 333 -22.97 13.73 13.50
CA VAL A 333 -23.75 13.63 14.74
C VAL A 333 -24.42 12.25 14.85
N GLN A 334 -25.08 11.77 13.80
CA GLN A 334 -25.75 10.47 13.83
C GLN A 334 -24.75 9.31 14.03
N ARG A 335 -23.58 9.38 13.37
CA ARG A 335 -22.55 8.35 13.44
C ARG A 335 -21.77 8.34 14.75
N LYS A 336 -21.43 9.51 15.29
CA LYS A 336 -20.53 9.63 16.46
C LYS A 336 -21.23 10.00 17.76
N LEU A 337 -22.41 10.64 17.73
CA LEU A 337 -23.08 11.13 18.93
C LEU A 337 -24.26 10.29 19.41
N ARG A 338 -24.84 9.38 18.59
CA ARG A 338 -25.90 8.46 19.08
C ARG A 338 -25.45 7.57 20.24
N GLY A 339 -24.18 7.16 20.27
CA GLY A 339 -23.60 6.41 21.40
C GLY A 339 -23.31 7.26 22.65
N SER A 340 -23.21 8.59 22.52
CA SER A 340 -22.82 9.50 23.61
C SER A 340 -23.97 10.34 24.18
N ALA A 341 -25.08 10.46 23.44
CA ALA A 341 -26.26 11.24 23.84
C ALA A 341 -27.21 10.50 24.80
N ALA A 342 -27.01 9.19 25.01
CA ALA A 342 -27.82 8.40 25.95
C ALA A 342 -27.64 8.83 27.43
N ASP A 343 -26.56 9.54 27.76
CA ASP A 343 -26.18 9.83 29.16
C ASP A 343 -26.49 11.26 29.65
N GLY A 344 -27.30 12.04 28.92
CA GLY A 344 -27.95 13.27 29.44
C GLY A 344 -27.05 14.43 29.88
N ALA A 345 -25.73 14.29 29.82
CA ALA A 345 -24.74 15.35 30.04
C ALA A 345 -23.81 15.42 28.83
N ALA A 346 -23.18 16.58 28.58
CA ALA A 346 -22.08 16.70 27.64
C ALA A 346 -20.89 15.87 28.15
N THR A 347 -20.93 14.56 27.91
CA THR A 347 -19.91 13.58 28.30
C THR A 347 -18.57 13.95 27.67
N GLU A 348 -17.47 13.48 28.25
CA GLU A 348 -16.15 13.69 27.66
C GLU A 348 -16.08 13.16 26.21
N ALA A 349 -16.80 12.08 25.90
CA ALA A 349 -16.96 11.56 24.56
C ALA A 349 -17.64 12.57 23.62
N PHE A 350 -18.72 13.23 24.06
CA PHE A 350 -19.38 14.29 23.30
C PHE A 350 -18.42 15.44 22.97
N ARG A 351 -17.63 15.91 23.95
CA ARG A 351 -16.64 16.99 23.72
C ARG A 351 -15.55 16.55 22.74
N ARG A 352 -15.00 15.34 22.90
CA ARG A 352 -14.01 14.79 21.97
C ARG A 352 -14.54 14.71 20.53
N HIS A 353 -15.81 14.35 20.35
CA HIS A 353 -16.42 14.32 19.01
C HIS A 353 -16.67 15.73 18.45
N ALA A 354 -17.07 16.70 19.29
CA ALA A 354 -17.21 18.08 18.87
C ALA A 354 -15.86 18.72 18.48
N ASP A 355 -14.82 18.50 19.29
CA ASP A 355 -13.45 18.95 19.01
C ASP A 355 -12.90 18.31 17.74
N TYR A 356 -13.16 17.01 17.54
CA TYR A 356 -12.81 16.31 16.31
C TYR A 356 -13.49 16.96 15.11
N PHE A 357 -14.80 17.20 15.17
CA PHE A 357 -15.54 17.84 14.08
C PHE A 357 -14.99 19.23 13.77
N ALA A 358 -14.77 20.06 14.80
CA ALA A 358 -14.23 21.41 14.63
C ALA A 358 -12.83 21.40 14.00
N LEU A 359 -12.00 20.41 14.32
CA LEU A 359 -10.67 20.26 13.74
C LEU A 359 -10.72 19.80 12.27
N HIS A 360 -11.67 18.92 11.92
CA HIS A 360 -11.74 18.28 10.59
C HIS A 360 -12.69 18.98 9.61
N ASP A 361 -13.60 19.85 10.06
CA ASP A 361 -14.48 20.62 9.18
C ASP A 361 -13.75 21.83 8.57
N THR A 362 -12.82 21.54 7.66
CA THR A 362 -11.95 22.55 7.01
C THR A 362 -12.34 22.71 5.54
N ASN A 363 -12.65 23.94 5.15
CA ASN A 363 -13.34 24.27 3.89
C ASN A 363 -12.61 25.35 3.07
N ASP A 364 -11.30 25.46 3.27
CA ASP A 364 -10.49 26.58 2.82
C ASP A 364 -10.36 26.68 1.29
N VAL A 365 -10.28 25.53 0.61
CA VAL A 365 -10.06 25.43 -0.84
C VAL A 365 -11.20 24.66 -1.47
N GLN A 366 -11.87 25.27 -2.46
CA GLN A 366 -12.85 24.59 -3.28
C GLN A 366 -12.15 23.82 -4.41
N GLU A 367 -12.42 22.53 -4.49
CA GLU A 367 -11.79 21.58 -5.40
C GLU A 367 -12.83 20.53 -5.86
N PRO A 368 -13.69 20.88 -6.83
CA PRO A 368 -14.74 19.98 -7.30
C PRO A 368 -14.15 18.81 -8.09
N VAL A 369 -14.76 17.64 -7.91
CA VAL A 369 -14.42 16.45 -8.70
C VAL A 369 -14.92 16.61 -10.14
N ALA A 370 -14.14 16.08 -11.09
CA ALA A 370 -14.49 16.15 -12.50
C ALA A 370 -15.87 15.50 -12.79
N PRO A 371 -16.73 16.11 -13.63
CA PRO A 371 -18.05 15.56 -13.95
C PRO A 371 -18.01 14.12 -14.50
N ALA A 372 -16.97 13.77 -15.25
CA ALA A 372 -16.78 12.41 -15.77
C ALA A 372 -16.63 11.38 -14.63
N VAL A 373 -15.84 11.70 -13.60
CA VAL A 373 -15.66 10.84 -12.42
C VAL A 373 -16.99 10.62 -11.70
N ILE A 374 -17.80 11.67 -11.55
CA ILE A 374 -19.14 11.58 -10.95
C ILE A 374 -20.05 10.66 -11.79
N ALA A 375 -20.09 10.85 -13.11
CA ALA A 375 -20.91 10.05 -14.01
C ALA A 375 -20.50 8.57 -14.00
N GLU A 376 -19.20 8.28 -14.07
CA GLU A 376 -18.66 6.92 -14.02
C GLU A 376 -18.96 6.24 -12.69
N THR A 377 -18.82 6.97 -11.58
CA THR A 377 -19.12 6.45 -10.24
C THR A 377 -20.60 6.11 -10.11
N ARG A 378 -21.50 6.99 -10.59
CA ARG A 378 -22.95 6.72 -10.59
C ARG A 378 -23.33 5.52 -11.45
N ALA A 379 -22.71 5.40 -12.63
CA ALA A 379 -22.94 4.25 -13.51
C ALA A 379 -22.50 2.94 -12.85
N GLU A 380 -21.35 2.95 -12.15
CA GLU A 380 -20.87 1.77 -11.43
C GLU A 380 -21.71 1.45 -10.19
N ILE A 381 -22.22 2.46 -9.45
CA ILE A 381 -23.21 2.22 -8.38
C ILE A 381 -24.42 1.48 -8.94
N ALA A 382 -25.03 1.97 -10.03
CA ALA A 382 -26.19 1.34 -10.63
C ALA A 382 -25.91 -0.11 -11.08
N ARG A 383 -24.71 -0.38 -11.60
CA ARG A 383 -24.26 -1.73 -11.96
C ARG A 383 -24.15 -2.63 -10.72
N LEU A 384 -23.57 -2.15 -9.64
CA LEU A 384 -23.43 -2.90 -8.39
C LEU A 384 -24.79 -3.17 -7.75
N GLU A 385 -25.71 -2.20 -7.75
CA GLU A 385 -27.08 -2.35 -7.24
C GLU A 385 -27.87 -3.42 -8.01
N ALA A 386 -27.76 -3.42 -9.35
CA ALA A 386 -28.36 -4.46 -10.18
C ALA A 386 -27.79 -5.84 -9.85
N LEU A 387 -26.47 -5.95 -9.70
CA LEU A 387 -25.79 -7.21 -9.40
C LEU A 387 -26.23 -7.81 -8.06
N ILE A 388 -26.35 -6.99 -7.00
CA ILE A 388 -26.81 -7.47 -5.69
C ILE A 388 -28.33 -7.69 -5.59
N ALA A 389 -29.10 -7.23 -6.58
CA ALA A 389 -30.53 -7.53 -6.68
C ALA A 389 -30.79 -8.90 -7.33
N GLU A 390 -29.84 -9.40 -8.12
CA GLU A 390 -29.90 -10.71 -8.79
C GLU A 390 -29.30 -11.85 -7.95
N ALA A 391 -28.39 -11.52 -7.01
CA ALA A 391 -27.77 -12.44 -6.05
C ALA A 391 -28.64 -12.63 -4.80
#